data_AF-A0A2N3CGF8-F1
#
_entry.id   AF-A0A2N3CGF8-F1
#
_cell.length_a   1.000
_cell.length_b   1.000
_cell.length_c   1.000
_cell.angle_alpha   90.00
_cell.angle_beta   90.00
_cell.angle_gamma   90.00
#
_symmetry.space_group_name_H-M   'P 1'
#
loop_
_entity.id
_entity.type
_entity.pdbx_description
1 polymer ?
#
loop_
_entity_poly.entity_id
_entity_poly.type
_entity_poly.pdbx_seq_one_letter_code
_entity_poly.pdbx_strand_id
1 'polypeptide(L)'
;MTEQILDAAEYLFSINGLHGVTLRDVAKRVGVHHSLLNYYFTDKRELFDEVFKRRAEVTRSLRMKALDEYEASCGGKPTVEGALRAFLDTDLDLYIQGGEGWQNFASLGAQVANTPLGAELFDEHFDELVLRLVGILKRALPECDDVDIFWGYHFVTGGLMLTLARTGRIDRLSGGLCRSDDFNAVKERMARFMAAGFIDICKRSAASRS
;
A
#
# COMPACT_ATOMS: atom_id res chain seq x y z
N MET A 1 -0.76 3.81 -26.96
CA MET A 1 -1.10 2.38 -27.04
C MET A 1 -0.66 1.65 -25.78
N THR A 2 0.63 1.65 -25.42
CA THR A 2 1.13 1.01 -24.19
C THR A 2 0.34 1.39 -22.94
N GLU A 3 0.13 2.69 -22.67
CA GLU A 3 -0.69 3.13 -21.51
C GLU A 3 -2.10 2.56 -21.51
N GLN A 4 -2.76 2.49 -22.67
CA GLN A 4 -4.11 1.91 -22.78
C GLN A 4 -4.11 0.40 -22.47
N ILE A 5 -3.05 -0.32 -22.87
CA ILE A 5 -2.88 -1.74 -22.55
C ILE A 5 -2.65 -1.90 -21.05
N LEU A 6 -1.76 -1.09 -20.46
CA LEU A 6 -1.45 -1.14 -19.03
C LEU A 6 -2.69 -0.78 -18.18
N ASP A 7 -3.47 0.23 -18.55
CA ASP A 7 -4.72 0.60 -17.85
C ASP A 7 -5.79 -0.50 -17.94
N ALA A 8 -5.92 -1.12 -19.11
CA ALA A 8 -6.81 -2.25 -19.30
C ALA A 8 -6.38 -3.47 -18.47
N ALA A 9 -5.07 -3.74 -18.42
CA ALA A 9 -4.49 -4.82 -17.64
C ALA A 9 -4.64 -4.57 -16.14
N GLU A 10 -4.33 -3.37 -15.66
CA GLU A 10 -4.49 -2.95 -14.25
C GLU A 10 -5.92 -3.17 -13.76
N TYR A 11 -6.92 -2.73 -14.54
CA TYR A 11 -8.32 -2.99 -14.23
C TYR A 11 -8.60 -4.51 -14.14
N LEU A 12 -8.19 -5.29 -15.14
CA LEU A 12 -8.49 -6.73 -15.15
C LEU A 12 -7.80 -7.48 -14.01
N PHE A 13 -6.54 -7.14 -13.71
CA PHE A 13 -5.79 -7.72 -12.61
C PHE A 13 -6.39 -7.31 -11.26
N SER A 14 -6.86 -6.07 -11.10
CA SER A 14 -7.49 -5.63 -9.85
C SER A 14 -8.78 -6.38 -9.50
N ILE A 15 -9.45 -6.96 -10.49
CA ILE A 15 -10.71 -7.71 -10.28
C ILE A 15 -10.45 -9.21 -10.17
N ASN A 16 -9.60 -9.76 -11.03
CA ASN A 16 -9.46 -11.21 -11.21
C ASN A 16 -8.13 -11.77 -10.67
N GLY A 17 -7.24 -10.91 -10.17
CA GLY A 17 -5.87 -11.25 -9.81
C GLY A 17 -5.01 -11.66 -10.99
N LEU A 18 -3.72 -11.87 -10.75
CA LEU A 18 -2.75 -12.25 -11.79
C LEU A 18 -3.14 -13.56 -12.51
N HIS A 19 -3.61 -14.56 -11.78
CA HIS A 19 -3.94 -15.87 -12.35
C HIS A 19 -5.23 -15.88 -13.18
N GLY A 20 -6.17 -14.97 -12.90
CA GLY A 20 -7.46 -14.89 -13.58
C GLY A 20 -7.46 -14.10 -14.90
N VAL A 21 -6.33 -13.51 -15.29
CA VAL A 21 -6.20 -12.68 -16.50
C VAL A 21 -5.27 -13.33 -17.52
N THR A 22 -5.60 -13.20 -18.80
CA THR A 22 -4.72 -13.57 -19.93
C THR A 22 -4.43 -12.36 -20.81
N LEU A 23 -3.35 -12.40 -21.61
CA LEU A 23 -3.08 -11.36 -22.62
C LEU A 23 -4.26 -11.20 -23.61
N ARG A 24 -4.97 -12.28 -23.92
CA ARG A 24 -6.14 -12.21 -24.81
C ARG A 24 -7.27 -11.38 -24.20
N ASP A 25 -7.49 -11.48 -22.89
CA ASP A 25 -8.52 -10.68 -22.20
C ASP A 25 -8.19 -9.19 -22.25
N VAL A 26 -6.91 -8.85 -22.04
CA VAL A 26 -6.42 -7.47 -22.14
C VAL A 26 -6.58 -6.94 -23.58
N ALA A 27 -6.17 -7.70 -24.59
CA ALA A 27 -6.34 -7.31 -26.00
C ALA A 27 -7.81 -7.06 -26.35
N LYS A 28 -8.69 -7.96 -25.89
CA LYS A 28 -10.14 -7.84 -26.08
C LYS A 28 -10.69 -6.57 -25.41
N ARG A 29 -10.23 -6.23 -24.20
CA ARG A 29 -10.65 -5.02 -23.48
C ARG A 29 -10.20 -3.73 -24.18
N VAL A 30 -9.01 -3.72 -24.76
CA VAL A 30 -8.48 -2.57 -25.52
C VAL A 30 -9.12 -2.49 -26.92
N GLY A 31 -9.71 -3.57 -27.43
CA GLY A 31 -10.31 -3.63 -28.75
C GLY A 31 -9.31 -3.88 -29.87
N VAL A 32 -8.20 -4.57 -29.57
CA VAL A 32 -7.11 -4.87 -30.51
C VAL A 32 -6.93 -6.37 -30.70
N HIS A 33 -6.27 -6.75 -31.79
CA HIS A 33 -5.90 -8.14 -32.02
C HIS A 33 -4.80 -8.58 -31.03
N HIS A 34 -4.89 -9.81 -30.50
CA HIS A 34 -3.97 -10.31 -29.46
C HIS A 34 -2.49 -10.24 -29.83
N SER A 35 -2.17 -10.37 -31.13
CA SER A 35 -0.79 -10.28 -31.63
C SER A 35 -0.14 -8.92 -31.37
N LEU A 36 -0.94 -7.85 -31.20
CA LEU A 36 -0.41 -6.53 -30.88
C LEU A 36 0.20 -6.50 -29.47
N LEU A 37 -0.34 -7.26 -28.52
CA LEU A 37 0.21 -7.30 -27.17
C LEU A 37 1.57 -7.99 -27.15
N ASN A 38 1.75 -9.03 -27.96
CA ASN A 38 3.02 -9.73 -28.10
C ASN A 38 4.14 -8.86 -28.71
N TYR A 39 3.80 -7.70 -29.31
CA TYR A 39 4.78 -6.73 -29.76
C TYR A 39 5.31 -5.87 -28.61
N TYR A 40 4.48 -5.62 -27.59
CA TYR A 40 4.81 -4.76 -26.45
C TYR A 40 5.30 -5.54 -25.24
N PHE A 41 4.85 -6.78 -25.08
CA PHE A 41 5.14 -7.61 -23.91
C PHE A 41 5.42 -9.04 -24.36
N THR A 42 6.49 -9.62 -23.83
CA THR A 42 6.94 -11.00 -24.07
C THR A 42 5.94 -11.99 -23.50
N ASP A 43 5.44 -11.72 -22.30
CA ASP A 43 4.45 -12.57 -21.64
C ASP A 43 3.56 -11.79 -20.66
N LYS A 44 2.68 -12.52 -19.96
CA LYS A 44 1.78 -11.93 -18.96
C LYS A 44 2.54 -11.39 -17.75
N ARG A 45 3.67 -12.01 -17.38
CA ARG A 45 4.44 -11.61 -16.21
C ARG A 45 5.08 -10.26 -16.45
N GLU A 46 5.70 -10.04 -17.62
CA GLU A 46 6.24 -8.73 -18.01
C GLU A 46 5.15 -7.65 -18.01
N LEU A 47 3.96 -7.94 -18.57
CA LEU A 47 2.84 -7.00 -18.52
C LEU A 47 2.42 -6.67 -17.07
N PHE A 48 2.41 -7.68 -16.19
CA PHE A 48 2.04 -7.49 -14.80
C PHE A 48 3.08 -6.63 -14.05
N ASP A 49 4.36 -6.93 -14.24
CA ASP A 49 5.46 -6.22 -13.59
C ASP A 49 5.48 -4.75 -14.03
N GLU A 50 5.27 -4.46 -15.32
CA GLU A 50 5.18 -3.07 -15.83
C GLU A 50 3.96 -2.31 -15.27
N VAL A 51 2.80 -2.97 -15.12
CA VAL A 51 1.63 -2.38 -14.45
C VAL A 51 1.94 -2.04 -13.00
N PHE A 52 2.58 -2.94 -12.27
CA PHE A 52 2.89 -2.74 -10.85
C PHE A 52 3.94 -1.63 -10.67
N LYS A 53 5.04 -1.73 -11.41
CA LYS A 53 6.18 -0.82 -11.36
C LYS A 53 5.81 0.64 -11.58
N ARG A 54 5.05 0.96 -12.64
CA ARG A 54 4.70 2.36 -12.96
C ARG A 54 3.93 3.05 -11.82
N ARG A 55 3.13 2.29 -11.08
CA ARG A 55 2.34 2.79 -9.95
C ARG A 55 3.17 2.80 -8.66
N ALA A 56 3.96 1.75 -8.44
CA ALA A 56 4.85 1.63 -7.29
C ALA A 56 5.83 2.81 -7.23
N GLU A 57 6.48 3.16 -8.33
CA GLU A 57 7.42 4.29 -8.42
C GLU A 57 6.79 5.63 -7.98
N VAL A 58 5.57 5.91 -8.44
CA VAL A 58 4.85 7.13 -8.09
C VAL A 58 4.46 7.15 -6.60
N THR A 59 3.85 6.05 -6.10
CA THR A 59 3.45 5.98 -4.68
C THR A 59 4.65 6.10 -3.75
N ARG A 60 5.75 5.42 -4.10
CA ARG A 60 7.02 5.47 -3.36
C ARG A 60 7.57 6.88 -3.31
N SER A 61 7.64 7.56 -4.46
CA SER A 61 8.15 8.94 -4.56
C SER A 61 7.33 9.92 -3.71
N LEU A 62 5.99 9.82 -3.77
CA LEU A 62 5.10 10.66 -2.98
C LEU A 62 5.26 10.42 -1.47
N ARG A 63 5.34 9.16 -1.04
CA ARG A 63 5.54 8.81 0.37
C ARG A 63 6.92 9.22 0.88
N MET A 64 7.98 9.05 0.08
CA MET A 64 9.32 9.54 0.44
C MET A 64 9.30 11.05 0.70
N LYS A 65 8.72 11.81 -0.22
CA LYS A 65 8.56 13.26 -0.08
C LYS A 65 7.76 13.64 1.16
N ALA A 66 6.64 12.95 1.44
CA ALA A 66 5.82 13.23 2.61
C ALA A 66 6.56 12.95 3.92
N LEU A 67 7.40 11.90 3.98
CA LEU A 67 8.25 11.64 5.14
C LEU A 67 9.32 12.72 5.33
N ASP A 68 9.92 13.22 4.24
CA ASP A 68 10.89 14.32 4.31
C ASP A 68 10.25 15.62 4.82
N GLU A 69 9.06 15.95 4.32
CA GLU A 69 8.28 17.12 4.78
C GLU A 69 7.86 16.98 6.25
N TYR A 70 7.48 15.79 6.67
CA TYR A 70 7.16 15.50 8.06
C TYR A 70 8.36 15.72 8.98
N GLU A 71 9.53 15.18 8.62
CA GLU A 71 10.73 15.35 9.44
C GLU A 71 11.20 16.80 9.53
N ALA A 72 11.10 17.55 8.43
CA ALA A 72 11.43 18.97 8.41
C ALA A 72 10.49 19.79 9.33
N SER A 73 9.23 19.37 9.47
CA SER A 73 8.21 20.10 10.24
C SER A 73 8.10 19.65 11.70
N CYS A 74 8.58 18.45 12.07
CA CYS A 74 8.41 17.91 13.43
C CYS A 74 9.40 18.47 14.46
N GLY A 75 10.26 19.43 14.10
CA GLY A 75 11.18 20.11 15.02
C GLY A 75 12.16 19.18 15.73
N GLY A 76 12.56 18.08 15.07
CA GLY A 76 13.45 17.06 15.63
C GLY A 76 12.80 16.14 16.68
N LYS A 77 11.48 16.22 16.87
CA LYS A 77 10.72 15.38 17.80
C LYS A 77 9.61 14.63 17.07
N PRO A 78 9.95 13.61 16.26
CA PRO A 78 8.95 12.82 15.57
C PRO A 78 8.05 12.07 16.57
N THR A 79 6.82 11.85 16.17
CA THR A 79 5.82 11.05 16.88
C THR A 79 5.41 9.88 15.99
N VAL A 80 5.00 8.77 16.63
CA VAL A 80 4.52 7.60 15.90
C VAL A 80 3.31 7.94 15.02
N GLU A 81 2.31 8.63 15.58
CA GLU A 81 1.12 9.01 14.82
C GLU A 81 1.46 9.94 13.65
N GLY A 82 2.34 10.92 13.84
CA GLY A 82 2.72 11.85 12.78
C GLY A 82 3.43 11.15 11.62
N ALA A 83 4.38 10.26 11.93
CA ALA A 83 5.07 9.46 10.92
C ALA A 83 4.11 8.53 10.16
N LEU A 84 3.20 7.87 10.88
CA LEU A 84 2.19 7.01 10.27
C LEU A 84 1.18 7.79 9.43
N ARG A 85 0.79 9.01 9.83
CA ARG A 85 -0.05 9.88 8.99
C ARG A 85 0.68 10.28 7.71
N ALA A 86 1.91 10.76 7.82
CA ALA A 86 2.71 11.12 6.65
C ALA A 86 2.85 9.95 5.66
N PHE A 87 2.95 8.71 6.16
CA PHE A 87 3.02 7.53 5.31
C PHE A 87 1.66 7.09 4.74
N LEU A 88 0.67 6.89 5.60
CA LEU A 88 -0.63 6.30 5.26
C LEU A 88 -1.56 7.29 4.56
N ASP A 89 -1.63 8.52 5.06
CA ASP A 89 -2.57 9.52 4.52
C ASP A 89 -2.18 9.90 3.09
N THR A 90 -0.89 9.86 2.73
CA THR A 90 -0.41 10.11 1.36
C THR A 90 -0.93 9.10 0.35
N ASP A 91 -0.91 7.81 0.67
CA ASP A 91 -1.49 6.78 -0.20
C ASP A 91 -3.01 6.91 -0.28
N LEU A 92 -3.66 7.08 0.88
CA LEU A 92 -5.11 7.21 0.94
C LEU A 92 -5.59 8.43 0.16
N ASP A 93 -4.89 9.57 0.25
CA ASP A 93 -5.18 10.76 -0.54
C ASP A 93 -5.00 10.52 -2.04
N LEU A 94 -3.96 9.80 -2.45
CA LEU A 94 -3.76 9.42 -3.84
C LEU A 94 -4.92 8.56 -4.36
N TYR A 95 -5.42 7.61 -3.58
CA TYR A 95 -6.53 6.75 -3.98
C TYR A 95 -7.89 7.46 -3.96
N ILE A 96 -8.05 8.46 -3.09
CA ILE A 96 -9.23 9.34 -3.06
C ILE A 96 -9.25 10.26 -4.30
N GLN A 97 -8.12 10.89 -4.60
CA GLN A 97 -8.04 11.99 -5.59
C GLN A 97 -7.70 11.50 -7.00
N GLY A 98 -6.96 10.39 -7.12
CA GLY A 98 -6.42 9.87 -8.37
C GLY A 98 -7.41 9.13 -9.26
N GLY A 99 -8.62 8.84 -8.78
CA GLY A 99 -9.67 8.18 -9.54
C GLY A 99 -9.52 6.65 -9.66
N GLU A 100 -10.32 6.05 -10.54
CA GLU A 100 -10.54 4.59 -10.60
C GLU A 100 -9.25 3.78 -10.80
N GLY A 101 -8.32 4.22 -11.66
CA GLY A 101 -7.05 3.50 -11.87
C GLY A 101 -6.23 3.36 -10.59
N TRP A 102 -6.13 4.45 -9.81
CA TRP A 102 -5.43 4.42 -8.52
C TRP A 102 -6.11 3.50 -7.51
N GLN A 103 -7.44 3.42 -7.53
CA GLN A 103 -8.19 2.48 -6.72
C GLN A 103 -8.01 1.02 -7.17
N ASN A 104 -7.89 0.78 -8.48
CA ASN A 104 -7.58 -0.53 -9.04
C ASN A 104 -6.18 -0.97 -8.60
N PHE A 105 -5.19 -0.07 -8.64
CA PHE A 105 -3.85 -0.36 -8.13
C PHE A 105 -3.85 -0.66 -6.62
N ALA A 106 -4.59 0.08 -5.81
CA ALA A 106 -4.75 -0.21 -4.38
C ALA A 106 -5.27 -1.64 -4.14
N SER A 107 -6.35 -2.01 -4.84
CA SER A 107 -6.93 -3.35 -4.74
C SER A 107 -6.01 -4.45 -5.30
N LEU A 108 -5.26 -4.16 -6.36
CA LEU A 108 -4.25 -5.06 -6.91
C LEU A 108 -3.12 -5.31 -5.90
N GLY A 109 -2.56 -4.25 -5.30
CA GLY A 109 -1.52 -4.35 -4.27
C GLY A 109 -1.98 -5.21 -3.09
N ALA A 110 -3.22 -5.00 -2.63
CA ALA A 110 -3.79 -5.79 -1.55
C ALA A 110 -3.94 -7.29 -1.88
N GLN A 111 -4.27 -7.62 -3.14
CA GLN A 111 -4.39 -9.01 -3.58
C GLN A 111 -3.03 -9.73 -3.60
N VAL A 112 -1.98 -9.06 -4.08
CA VAL A 112 -0.66 -9.70 -4.17
C VAL A 112 0.10 -9.72 -2.84
N ALA A 113 -0.22 -8.82 -1.90
CA ALA A 113 0.46 -8.71 -0.59
C ALA A 113 0.53 -9.99 0.24
N ASN A 114 -0.32 -10.98 -0.04
CA ASN A 114 -0.32 -12.27 0.66
C ASN A 114 0.25 -13.42 -0.19
N THR A 115 1.11 -13.11 -1.15
CA THR A 115 1.70 -14.10 -2.08
C THR A 115 3.24 -13.98 -2.12
N PRO A 116 3.99 -15.06 -2.44
CA PRO A 116 5.45 -14.99 -2.61
C PRO A 116 5.87 -13.97 -3.67
N LEU A 117 5.13 -13.91 -4.77
CA LEU A 117 5.34 -12.89 -5.80
C LEU A 117 5.18 -11.48 -5.25
N GLY A 118 4.13 -11.24 -4.47
CA GLY A 118 3.94 -9.94 -3.83
C GLY A 118 5.14 -9.57 -2.98
N ALA A 119 5.66 -10.50 -2.16
CA ALA A 119 6.84 -10.25 -1.35
C ALA A 119 8.03 -9.77 -2.20
N GLU A 120 8.35 -10.48 -3.29
CA GLU A 120 9.42 -10.06 -4.24
C GLU A 120 9.20 -8.63 -4.78
N LEU A 121 7.97 -8.30 -5.17
CA LEU A 121 7.62 -6.97 -5.70
C LEU A 121 7.69 -5.87 -4.63
N PHE A 122 7.27 -6.18 -3.40
CA PHE A 122 7.34 -5.23 -2.29
C PHE A 122 8.79 -4.97 -1.87
N ASP A 123 9.61 -6.02 -1.82
CA ASP A 123 11.05 -5.92 -1.55
C ASP A 123 11.72 -5.02 -2.60
N GLU A 124 11.46 -5.26 -3.89
CA GLU A 124 12.06 -4.50 -5.00
C GLU A 124 11.69 -3.00 -4.96
N HIS A 125 10.42 -2.68 -4.72
CA HIS A 125 9.93 -1.33 -4.94
C HIS A 125 9.80 -0.48 -3.65
N PHE A 126 9.68 -1.09 -2.47
CA PHE A 126 9.28 -0.37 -1.26
C PHE A 126 10.25 -0.47 -0.08
N ASP A 127 11.24 -1.36 -0.08
CA ASP A 127 12.14 -1.56 1.07
C ASP A 127 12.79 -0.28 1.59
N GLU A 128 13.36 0.53 0.70
CA GLU A 128 14.00 1.80 1.10
C GLU A 128 13.00 2.73 1.81
N LEU A 129 11.79 2.84 1.27
CA LEU A 129 10.73 3.66 1.84
C LEU A 129 10.31 3.13 3.22
N VAL A 130 10.18 1.82 3.35
CA VAL A 130 9.80 1.16 4.61
C VAL A 130 10.86 1.38 5.68
N LEU A 131 12.13 1.16 5.33
CA LEU A 131 13.26 1.40 6.24
C LEU A 131 13.37 2.87 6.63
N ARG A 132 13.03 3.80 5.73
CA ARG A 132 12.94 5.23 6.03
C ARG A 132 11.89 5.52 7.11
N LEU A 133 10.67 4.99 6.97
CA LEU A 133 9.62 5.09 7.99
C LEU A 133 10.06 4.47 9.31
N VAL A 134 10.60 3.24 9.28
CA VAL A 134 11.10 2.55 10.48
C VAL A 134 12.17 3.38 11.19
N GLY A 135 13.06 4.05 10.46
CA GLY A 135 14.04 4.96 11.04
C GLY A 135 13.41 6.14 11.80
N ILE A 136 12.31 6.70 11.30
CA ILE A 136 11.54 7.75 11.98
C ILE A 136 10.86 7.18 13.24
N LEU A 137 10.26 5.99 13.15
CA LEU A 137 9.60 5.31 14.28
C LEU A 137 10.59 5.00 15.41
N LYS A 138 11.80 4.54 15.09
CA LYS A 138 12.88 4.34 16.08
C LYS A 138 13.26 5.63 16.79
N ARG A 139 13.32 6.76 16.08
CA ARG A 139 13.57 8.07 16.71
C ARG A 139 12.41 8.52 17.59
N ALA A 140 11.18 8.20 17.23
CA ALA A 140 9.99 8.49 18.03
C ALA A 140 9.88 7.60 19.28
N LEU A 141 10.50 6.42 19.25
CA LEU A 141 10.46 5.40 20.31
C LEU A 141 11.89 4.87 20.62
N PRO A 142 12.79 5.71 21.13
CA PRO A 142 14.22 5.37 21.25
C PRO A 142 14.54 4.24 22.22
N GLU A 143 13.62 3.94 23.14
CA GLU A 143 13.77 2.86 24.13
C GLU A 143 13.06 1.56 23.71
N CYS A 144 12.43 1.54 22.53
CA CYS A 144 11.72 0.37 22.03
C CYS A 144 12.66 -0.58 21.29
N ASP A 145 12.40 -1.88 21.38
CA ASP A 145 13.17 -2.85 20.61
C ASP A 145 12.80 -2.81 19.13
N ASP A 146 13.81 -2.99 18.29
CA ASP A 146 13.65 -3.07 16.84
C ASP A 146 12.61 -4.14 16.44
N VAL A 147 12.59 -5.27 17.15
CA VAL A 147 11.66 -6.38 16.87
C VAL A 147 10.20 -5.93 17.02
N ASP A 148 9.89 -5.15 18.04
CA ASP A 148 8.54 -4.64 18.29
C ASP A 148 8.16 -3.56 17.27
N ILE A 149 9.11 -2.75 16.82
CA ILE A 149 8.89 -1.77 15.75
C ILE A 149 8.58 -2.46 14.42
N PHE A 150 9.31 -3.52 14.06
CA PHE A 150 9.04 -4.28 12.84
C PHE A 150 7.70 -5.03 12.91
N TRP A 151 7.34 -5.63 14.06
CA TRP A 151 6.02 -6.23 14.24
C TRP A 151 4.89 -5.20 14.19
N GLY A 152 5.09 -4.03 14.81
CA GLY A 152 4.14 -2.92 14.71
C GLY A 152 3.95 -2.48 13.26
N TYR A 153 5.03 -2.37 12.48
CA TYR A 153 4.95 -2.07 11.05
C TYR A 153 4.19 -3.16 10.28
N HIS A 154 4.43 -4.44 10.58
CA HIS A 154 3.68 -5.55 9.99
C HIS A 154 2.18 -5.45 10.27
N PHE A 155 1.77 -5.03 11.48
CA PHE A 155 0.35 -4.80 11.79
C PHE A 155 -0.23 -3.60 11.05
N VAL A 156 0.54 -2.53 10.87
CA VAL A 156 0.15 -1.37 10.05
C VAL A 156 -0.13 -1.80 8.62
N THR A 157 0.80 -2.52 7.99
CA THR A 157 0.64 -2.95 6.59
C THR A 157 -0.46 -3.98 6.43
N GLY A 158 -0.60 -4.93 7.35
CA GLY A 158 -1.73 -5.87 7.35
C GLY A 158 -3.09 -5.16 7.39
N GLY A 159 -3.24 -4.16 8.26
CA GLY A 159 -4.43 -3.32 8.31
C GLY A 159 -4.64 -2.48 7.05
N LEU A 160 -3.56 -1.96 6.45
CA LEU A 160 -3.61 -1.19 5.21
C LEU A 160 -4.08 -2.07 4.06
N MET A 161 -3.46 -3.23 3.85
CA MET A 161 -3.80 -4.14 2.75
C MET A 161 -5.25 -4.61 2.83
N LEU A 162 -5.75 -4.94 4.03
CA LEU A 162 -7.17 -5.27 4.20
C LEU A 162 -8.09 -4.09 3.85
N THR A 163 -7.68 -2.87 4.17
CA THR A 163 -8.42 -1.65 3.80
C THR A 163 -8.45 -1.48 2.28
N LEU A 164 -7.30 -1.57 1.62
CA LEU A 164 -7.17 -1.39 0.17
C LEU A 164 -7.89 -2.48 -0.65
N ALA A 165 -8.06 -3.67 -0.07
CA ALA A 165 -8.82 -4.76 -0.67
C ALA A 165 -10.32 -4.46 -0.82
N ARG A 166 -10.88 -3.54 -0.03
CA ARG A 166 -12.29 -3.10 -0.11
C ARG A 166 -13.31 -4.24 -0.24
N THR A 167 -13.17 -5.25 0.63
CA THR A 167 -13.90 -6.52 0.51
C THR A 167 -15.41 -6.44 0.79
N GLY A 168 -15.94 -5.30 1.26
CA GLY A 168 -17.33 -5.17 1.71
C GLY A 168 -17.64 -5.86 3.04
N ARG A 169 -16.65 -6.50 3.69
CA ARG A 169 -16.88 -7.29 4.90
C ARG A 169 -17.31 -6.42 6.08
N ILE A 170 -16.66 -5.27 6.28
CA ILE A 170 -16.97 -4.35 7.37
C ILE A 170 -18.33 -3.67 7.16
N ASP A 171 -18.70 -3.40 5.90
CA ASP A 171 -19.97 -2.86 5.47
C ASP A 171 -21.10 -3.76 5.95
N ARG A 172 -20.98 -5.06 5.65
CA ARG A 172 -21.93 -6.07 6.11
C ARG A 172 -21.93 -6.25 7.62
N LEU A 173 -20.75 -6.33 8.25
CA LEU A 173 -20.62 -6.57 9.70
C LEU A 173 -21.23 -5.44 10.53
N SER A 174 -21.07 -4.21 10.06
CA SER A 174 -21.52 -3.01 10.75
C SER A 174 -22.95 -2.60 10.39
N GLY A 175 -23.63 -3.35 9.51
CA GLY A 175 -24.95 -2.98 9.01
C GLY A 175 -24.94 -1.67 8.21
N GLY A 176 -23.83 -1.35 7.55
CA GLY A 176 -23.63 -0.12 6.77
C GLY A 176 -23.11 1.09 7.56
N LEU A 177 -22.84 0.96 8.87
CA LEU A 177 -22.25 2.05 9.67
C LEU A 177 -20.81 2.37 9.24
N CYS A 178 -20.07 1.36 8.79
CA CYS A 178 -18.76 1.50 8.19
C CYS A 178 -18.86 1.15 6.71
N ARG A 179 -18.05 1.79 5.89
CA ARG A 179 -17.93 1.48 4.47
C ARG A 179 -16.49 1.18 4.12
N SER A 180 -16.24 0.07 3.44
CA SER A 180 -14.89 -0.34 3.07
C SER A 180 -14.25 0.55 2.00
N ASP A 181 -15.06 1.32 1.26
CA ASP A 181 -14.60 2.30 0.29
C ASP A 181 -14.50 3.74 0.86
N ASP A 182 -14.78 3.94 2.15
CA ASP A 182 -14.64 5.24 2.80
C ASP A 182 -13.23 5.41 3.39
N PHE A 183 -12.30 5.78 2.51
CA PHE A 183 -10.92 6.05 2.91
C PHE A 183 -10.79 7.25 3.85
N ASN A 184 -11.70 8.23 3.82
CA ASN A 184 -11.67 9.35 4.77
C ASN A 184 -11.93 8.87 6.21
N ALA A 185 -12.92 7.98 6.39
CA ALA A 185 -13.17 7.37 7.70
C ALA A 185 -11.97 6.53 8.20
N VAL A 186 -11.22 5.90 7.28
CA VAL A 186 -9.97 5.20 7.64
C VAL A 186 -8.91 6.19 8.10
N LYS A 187 -8.65 7.27 7.35
CA LYS A 187 -7.67 8.32 7.70
C LYS A 187 -7.91 8.90 9.09
N GLU A 188 -9.17 9.11 9.48
CA GLU A 188 -9.52 9.62 10.81
C GLU A 188 -9.03 8.73 11.96
N ARG A 189 -8.86 7.42 11.72
CA ARG A 189 -8.72 6.41 12.79
C ARG A 189 -7.40 5.65 12.73
N MET A 190 -6.97 5.21 11.55
CA MET A 190 -5.96 4.17 11.41
C MET A 190 -4.60 4.56 12.00
N ALA A 191 -4.05 5.72 11.63
CA ALA A 191 -2.74 6.15 12.12
C ALA A 191 -2.71 6.27 13.65
N ARG A 192 -3.75 6.88 14.25
CA ARG A 192 -3.90 7.00 15.71
C ARG A 192 -4.03 5.65 16.40
N PHE A 193 -4.87 4.75 15.85
CA PHE A 193 -5.08 3.42 16.40
C PHE A 193 -3.78 2.61 16.39
N MET A 194 -3.07 2.61 15.27
CA MET A 194 -1.79 1.92 15.14
C MET A 194 -0.73 2.52 16.05
N ALA A 195 -0.64 3.85 16.12
CA ALA A 195 0.32 4.54 16.99
C ALA A 195 0.14 4.16 18.47
N ALA A 196 -1.10 4.06 18.94
CA ALA A 196 -1.39 3.60 20.29
C ALA A 196 -0.88 2.16 20.53
N GLY A 197 -1.00 1.27 19.54
CA GLY A 197 -0.47 -0.10 19.59
C GLY A 197 1.05 -0.16 19.72
N PHE A 198 1.78 0.62 18.91
CA PHE A 198 3.24 0.75 19.06
C PHE A 198 3.62 1.21 20.47
N ILE A 199 2.98 2.27 20.97
CA ILE A 199 3.29 2.84 22.27
C ILE A 199 3.04 1.81 23.40
N ASP A 200 1.97 1.02 23.33
CA ASP A 200 1.67 0.00 24.34
C ASP A 200 2.70 -1.13 24.34
N ILE A 201 3.00 -1.70 23.16
CA ILE A 201 3.95 -2.81 23.03
C ILE A 201 5.34 -2.38 23.51
N CYS A 202 5.81 -1.21 23.09
CA CYS A 202 7.11 -0.68 23.50
C CYS A 202 7.22 -0.42 25.01
N LYS A 203 6.13 0.05 25.66
CA LYS A 203 6.12 0.23 27.12
C LYS A 203 6.28 -1.10 27.87
N ARG A 204 5.64 -2.17 27.39
CA ARG A 204 5.74 -3.51 28.02
C ARG A 204 7.13 -4.10 27.86
N SER A 205 7.74 -3.94 26.69
CA SER A 205 9.12 -4.36 26.43
C SER A 205 10.09 -3.68 27.39
N ALA A 206 9.97 -2.36 27.57
CA ALA A 206 10.78 -1.60 28.53
C ALA A 206 10.57 -2.09 29.99
N ALA A 207 9.32 -2.33 30.40
CA ALA A 207 9.00 -2.82 31.75
C ALA A 207 9.50 -4.25 32.03
N SER A 208 9.66 -5.08 31.00
CA SER A 208 10.20 -6.45 31.16
C SER A 208 11.71 -6.49 31.41
N ARG A 209 12.39 -5.35 31.21
CA ARG A 209 13.85 -5.19 31.39
C ARG A 209 14.24 -4.54 32.72
N SER A 210 13.30 -3.93 33.43
CA SER A 210 13.50 -3.30 34.75
C SER A 210 13.23 -4.29 35.88
#